data_AF-A0A1I7ZB26-F1
#
_entry.id   AF-A0A1I7ZB26-F1
#
_cell.length_a   1.000
_cell.length_b   1.000
_cell.length_c   1.000
_cell.angle_alpha   90.00
_cell.angle_beta   90.00
_cell.angle_gamma   90.00
#
_symmetry.space_group_name_H-M   'P 1'
#
loop_
_entity.id
_entity.type
_entity.pdbx_description
1 polymer ?
#
loop_
_entity_poly.entity_id
_entity_poly.type
_entity_poly.pdbx_seq_one_letter_code
_entity_poly.pdbx_strand_id
1 'polypeptide(L)'
;MIHLLESTIGWIRKNPVGLKLNHQVSECLAQFFSYHIFLWDTFISVVYSKYVVTAFLCSGVLGISVLIASLIDVVNLLTIHILCFHIYASRLATISFKALLSLLRLFRGAKYNPLRKRVDSVILDSRQLFLATLFLTTLIFLFPTIGVYYSVFSVLHYTVCLIRFVLLSSLELANSIFSY
;
A
#
# COMPACT_ATOMS: atom_id res chain seq x y z
N MET A 1 10.99 9.26 -8.93
CA MET A 1 9.99 8.39 -8.26
C MET A 1 10.53 7.85 -6.94
N ILE A 2 11.67 7.15 -6.92
CA ILE A 2 12.30 6.61 -5.70
C ILE A 2 12.56 7.69 -4.65
N HIS A 3 13.22 8.80 -5.00
CA HIS A 3 13.44 9.92 -4.08
C HIS A 3 12.16 10.55 -3.50
N LEU A 4 11.05 10.56 -4.26
CA LEU A 4 9.77 11.08 -3.76
C LEU A 4 9.18 10.15 -2.69
N LEU A 5 9.32 8.83 -2.87
CA LEU A 5 8.91 7.83 -1.87
C LEU A 5 9.77 7.92 -0.62
N GLU A 6 11.09 8.06 -0.77
CA GLU A 6 12.01 8.25 0.37
C GLU A 6 11.72 9.53 1.13
N SER A 7 11.49 10.65 0.43
CA SER A 7 11.12 11.91 1.08
C SER A 7 9.77 11.81 1.79
N THR A 8 8.80 11.09 1.20
CA THR A 8 7.48 10.87 1.81
C THR A 8 7.59 10.01 3.07
N ILE A 9 8.38 8.93 3.04
CA ILE A 9 8.66 8.10 4.21
C ILE A 9 9.39 8.91 5.29
N GLY A 10 10.39 9.71 4.89
CA GLY A 10 11.11 10.61 5.79
C GLY A 10 10.21 11.68 6.42
N TRP A 11 9.20 12.16 5.69
CA TRP A 11 8.18 13.07 6.21
C TRP A 11 7.24 12.39 7.21
N ILE A 12 6.76 11.17 6.91
CA ILE A 12 5.94 10.38 7.84
C ILE A 12 6.72 10.01 9.11
N ARG A 13 8.03 9.81 9.00
CA ARG A 13 8.90 9.55 10.15
C ARG A 13 8.97 10.75 11.11
N LYS A 14 8.95 11.98 10.60
CA LYS A 14 9.15 13.23 11.37
C LYS A 14 7.88 13.79 12.05
N ASN A 15 6.82 12.99 12.17
CA ASN A 15 5.46 13.37 12.61
C ASN A 15 4.68 14.19 11.55
N PRO A 16 3.93 13.52 10.67
CA PRO A 16 3.10 14.18 9.68
C PRO A 16 1.95 14.90 10.39
N VAL A 17 1.67 16.14 9.99
CA VAL A 17 0.50 16.92 10.47
C VAL A 17 0.54 17.22 11.98
N GLY A 18 1.69 17.10 12.65
CA GLY A 18 1.81 17.32 14.10
C GLY A 18 1.17 16.22 14.96
N LEU A 19 0.72 15.13 14.36
CA LEU A 19 0.29 13.93 15.08
C LEU A 19 1.52 13.27 15.71
N LYS A 20 1.55 13.17 17.04
CA LYS A 20 2.59 12.45 17.77
C LYS A 20 2.38 10.95 17.56
N LEU A 21 2.94 10.43 16.47
CA LEU A 21 2.84 9.01 16.12
C LEU A 21 3.73 8.17 17.05
N ASN A 22 3.44 6.87 17.12
CA ASN A 22 4.30 5.96 17.85
C ASN A 22 5.65 5.84 17.10
N HIS A 23 6.71 6.38 17.70
CA HIS A 23 8.03 6.44 17.08
C HIS A 23 8.56 5.05 16.71
N GLN A 24 8.44 4.07 17.60
CA GLN A 24 8.99 2.73 17.38
C GLN A 24 8.36 2.04 16.18
N VAL A 25 7.04 2.17 16.03
CA VAL A 25 6.32 1.58 14.89
C VAL A 25 6.52 2.38 13.62
N SER A 26 6.55 3.71 13.70
CA SER A 26 6.87 4.54 12.53
C SER A 26 8.26 4.22 11.98
N GLU A 27 9.26 4.03 12.84
CA GLU A 27 10.61 3.59 12.45
C GLU A 27 10.59 2.20 11.81
N CYS A 28 9.93 1.23 12.44
CA CYS A 28 9.85 -0.14 11.91
C CYS A 28 9.17 -0.17 10.53
N LEU A 29 8.04 0.53 10.36
CA LEU A 29 7.36 0.64 9.08
C LEU A 29 8.21 1.38 8.04
N ALA A 30 8.89 2.45 8.44
CA ALA A 30 9.76 3.19 7.55
C ALA A 30 10.92 2.31 7.07
N GLN A 31 11.56 1.54 7.95
CA GLN A 31 12.60 0.58 7.59
C GLN A 31 12.08 -0.50 6.63
N PHE A 32 10.88 -1.04 6.90
CA PHE A 32 10.23 -2.02 6.04
C PHE A 32 10.00 -1.49 4.62
N PHE A 33 9.41 -0.30 4.49
CA PHE A 33 9.15 0.30 3.17
C PHE A 33 10.45 0.75 2.48
N SER A 34 11.42 1.30 3.21
CA SER A 34 12.74 1.63 2.66
C SER A 34 13.48 0.41 2.12
N TYR A 35 13.41 -0.73 2.82
CA TYR A 35 14.01 -1.98 2.33
C TYR A 35 13.35 -2.44 1.02
N HIS A 36 12.03 -2.31 0.90
CA HIS A 36 11.36 -2.66 -0.36
C HIS A 36 11.69 -1.69 -1.50
N ILE A 37 11.93 -0.41 -1.19
CA ILE A 37 12.42 0.55 -2.19
C ILE A 37 13.80 0.12 -2.71
N PHE A 38 14.69 -0.34 -1.82
CA PHE A 38 15.99 -0.88 -2.22
C PHE A 38 15.87 -2.14 -3.09
N LEU A 39 14.97 -3.07 -2.74
CA LEU A 39 14.67 -4.23 -3.57
C LEU A 39 14.14 -3.83 -4.95
N TRP A 40 13.28 -2.82 -5.00
CA TRP A 40 12.74 -2.29 -6.24
C TRP A 40 13.82 -1.63 -7.11
N ASP A 41 14.72 -0.86 -6.51
CA ASP A 41 15.86 -0.25 -7.21
C ASP A 41 16.78 -1.33 -7.83
N THR A 42 17.04 -2.39 -7.07
CA THR A 42 17.78 -3.56 -7.57
C THR A 42 17.04 -4.24 -8.73
N PHE A 43 15.72 -4.43 -8.61
CA PHE A 43 14.90 -5.02 -9.67
C PHE A 43 14.93 -4.18 -10.94
N ILE A 44 14.74 -2.86 -10.85
CA ILE A 44 14.83 -1.96 -12.00
C ILE A 44 16.22 -1.98 -12.61
N SER A 45 17.28 -2.03 -11.81
CA SER A 45 18.65 -2.12 -12.32
C SER A 45 18.88 -3.40 -13.15
N VAL A 46 18.21 -4.50 -12.80
CA VAL A 46 18.28 -5.77 -13.56
C VAL A 46 17.41 -5.74 -14.80
N VAL A 47 16.21 -5.19 -14.72
CA VAL A 47 15.26 -5.12 -15.84
C VAL A 47 15.64 -4.04 -16.85
N TYR A 48 16.31 -2.98 -16.40
CA TYR A 48 16.82 -1.93 -17.26
C TYR A 48 17.88 -2.48 -18.20
N SER A 49 17.50 -2.57 -19.47
CA SER A 49 18.39 -3.00 -20.53
C SER A 49 18.23 -2.05 -21.71
N LYS A 50 19.34 -1.78 -22.41
CA LYS A 50 19.34 -0.98 -23.64
C LYS A 50 18.33 -1.53 -24.65
N TYR A 51 18.14 -2.85 -24.70
CA TYR A 51 17.18 -3.50 -25.59
C TYR A 51 15.72 -3.12 -25.29
N VAL A 52 15.35 -2.96 -24.01
CA VAL A 52 13.99 -2.55 -23.63
C VAL A 52 13.71 -1.12 -24.07
N VAL A 53 14.68 -0.21 -23.89
CA VAL A 53 14.57 1.19 -24.33
C VAL A 53 14.51 1.27 -25.85
N THR A 54 15.38 0.55 -26.55
CA THR A 54 15.37 0.52 -28.02
C THR A 54 14.07 -0.08 -28.56
N ALA A 55 13.54 -1.15 -27.96
CA ALA A 55 12.26 -1.74 -28.34
C ALA A 55 11.11 -0.74 -28.18
N PHE A 56 11.08 0.01 -27.08
CA PHE A 56 10.10 1.08 -26.87
C PHE A 56 10.22 2.17 -27.95
N LEU A 57 11.43 2.63 -28.28
CA LEU A 57 11.64 3.64 -29.33
C LEU A 57 11.24 3.12 -30.72
N CYS A 58 11.59 1.87 -31.05
CA CYS A 58 11.21 1.25 -32.32
C CYS A 58 9.69 1.07 -32.46
N SER A 59 8.96 0.90 -31.35
CA SER A 59 7.50 0.76 -31.36
C SER A 59 6.79 1.97 -31.99
N GLY A 60 7.40 3.16 -31.93
CA GLY A 60 6.87 4.37 -32.54
C GLY A 60 6.82 4.32 -34.08
N VAL A 61 7.68 3.52 -34.72
CA VAL A 61 7.66 3.32 -36.18
C VAL A 61 6.42 2.53 -36.62
N LEU A 62 5.88 1.68 -35.73
CA LEU A 62 4.71 0.85 -36.00
C LEU A 62 3.38 1.61 -35.84
N GLY A 63 3.42 2.87 -35.39
CA GLY A 63 2.25 3.74 -35.27
C GLY A 63 1.93 4.16 -33.83
N ILE A 64 1.00 5.12 -33.71
CA ILE A 64 0.65 5.78 -32.44
C ILE A 64 0.01 4.81 -31.44
N SER A 65 -0.86 3.90 -31.90
CA SER A 65 -1.50 2.92 -31.01
C SER A 65 -0.48 1.97 -30.36
N VAL A 66 0.54 1.52 -31.11
CA VAL A 66 1.59 0.65 -30.58
C VAL A 66 2.50 1.41 -29.59
N LEU A 67 2.76 2.69 -29.85
CA LEU A 67 3.49 3.56 -28.93
C LEU A 67 2.74 3.77 -27.62
N ILE A 68 1.42 4.02 -27.66
CA ILE A 68 0.60 4.19 -26.45
C ILE A 68 0.52 2.85 -25.68
N ALA A 69 0.33 1.72 -26.36
CA ALA A 69 0.31 0.41 -25.73
C ALA A 69 1.63 0.09 -25.01
N SER A 70 2.77 0.32 -25.66
CA SER A 70 4.09 0.11 -25.04
C SER A 70 4.33 1.07 -23.87
N LEU A 71 3.82 2.31 -23.93
CA LEU A 71 3.88 3.26 -22.82
C LEU A 71 3.07 2.76 -21.62
N ILE A 72 1.89 2.18 -21.84
CA ILE A 72 1.08 1.56 -20.78
C ILE A 72 1.87 0.43 -20.11
N ASP A 73 2.56 -0.42 -20.88
CA ASP A 73 3.38 -1.50 -20.33
C ASP A 73 4.55 -0.98 -19.48
N VAL A 74 5.24 0.06 -19.94
CA VAL A 74 6.31 0.72 -19.17
C VAL A 74 5.76 1.34 -17.87
N VAL A 75 4.63 2.04 -17.93
CA VAL A 75 3.98 2.63 -16.74
C VAL A 75 3.54 1.54 -15.77
N ASN A 76 2.97 0.43 -16.27
CA ASN A 76 2.59 -0.72 -15.45
C ASN A 76 3.80 -1.29 -14.73
N LEU A 77 4.86 -1.60 -15.46
CA LEU A 77 6.11 -2.11 -14.89
C LEU A 77 6.64 -1.16 -13.82
N LEU A 78 6.79 0.13 -14.14
CA LEU A 78 7.33 1.12 -13.21
C LEU A 78 6.50 1.26 -11.94
N THR A 79 5.19 0.99 -11.97
CA THR A 79 4.28 1.25 -10.83
C THR A 79 3.92 0.02 -10.00
N ILE A 80 4.48 -1.16 -10.30
CA ILE A 80 4.24 -2.40 -9.53
C ILE A 80 4.53 -2.22 -8.04
N HIS A 81 5.66 -1.58 -7.68
CA HIS A 81 6.03 -1.36 -6.29
C HIS A 81 5.00 -0.52 -5.51
N ILE A 82 4.32 0.45 -6.14
CA ILE A 82 3.26 1.27 -5.52
C ILE A 82 2.04 0.40 -5.21
N LEU A 83 1.65 -0.49 -6.13
CA LEU A 83 0.59 -1.46 -5.89
C LEU A 83 0.93 -2.40 -4.72
N CYS A 84 2.17 -2.92 -4.68
CA CYS A 84 2.63 -3.75 -3.57
C CYS A 84 2.51 -3.01 -2.23
N PHE A 85 2.96 -1.74 -2.17
CA PHE A 85 2.86 -0.93 -0.94
C PHE A 85 1.42 -0.70 -0.51
N HIS A 86 0.53 -0.39 -1.44
CA HIS A 86 -0.88 -0.26 -1.14
C HIS A 86 -1.47 -1.56 -0.58
N ILE A 87 -1.16 -2.71 -1.18
CA ILE A 87 -1.63 -4.01 -0.69
C ILE A 87 -1.09 -4.26 0.73
N TYR A 88 0.20 -4.06 0.98
CA TYR A 88 0.79 -4.26 2.31
C TYR A 88 0.17 -3.35 3.36
N ALA A 89 0.01 -2.07 3.06
CA ALA A 89 -0.62 -1.12 3.98
C ALA A 89 -2.09 -1.44 4.25
N SER A 90 -2.85 -1.82 3.20
CA SER A 90 -4.25 -2.24 3.32
C SER A 90 -4.41 -3.49 4.18
N ARG A 91 -3.54 -4.49 3.97
CA ARG A 91 -3.52 -5.72 4.78
C ARG A 91 -3.19 -5.43 6.24
N LEU A 92 -2.18 -4.59 6.49
CA LEU A 92 -1.79 -4.19 7.84
C LEU A 92 -2.93 -3.45 8.55
N ALA A 93 -3.53 -2.45 7.90
CA ALA A 93 -4.67 -1.70 8.44
C ALA A 93 -5.87 -2.63 8.75
N THR A 94 -6.15 -3.59 7.87
CA THR A 94 -7.23 -4.57 8.08
C THR A 94 -6.96 -5.48 9.28
N ILE A 95 -5.71 -5.97 9.43
CA ILE A 95 -5.31 -6.80 10.57
C ILE A 95 -5.43 -5.99 11.86
N SER A 96 -4.91 -4.76 11.89
CA SER A 96 -4.99 -3.87 13.05
C SER A 96 -6.42 -3.55 13.43
N PHE A 97 -7.29 -3.26 12.47
CA PHE A 97 -8.72 -3.01 12.73
C PHE A 97 -9.43 -4.24 13.29
N LYS A 98 -9.21 -5.43 12.70
CA LYS A 98 -9.78 -6.69 13.21
C LYS A 98 -9.26 -7.03 14.61
N ALA A 99 -7.98 -6.82 14.87
CA ALA A 99 -7.37 -7.02 16.19
C ALA A 99 -7.99 -6.08 17.23
N LEU A 100 -8.16 -4.80 16.88
CA LEU A 100 -8.83 -3.81 17.73
C LEU A 100 -10.27 -4.22 18.06
N LEU A 101 -11.06 -4.59 17.05
CA LEU A 101 -12.43 -5.06 17.25
C LEU A 101 -12.51 -6.33 18.11
N SER A 102 -11.58 -7.26 17.91
CA SER A 102 -11.50 -8.50 18.69
C SER A 102 -11.23 -8.20 20.17
N LEU A 103 -10.27 -7.33 20.47
CA LEU A 103 -9.96 -6.92 21.83
C LEU A 103 -11.10 -6.13 22.47
N LEU A 104 -11.74 -5.21 21.75
CA LEU A 104 -12.92 -4.49 22.24
C LEU A 104 -14.08 -5.42 22.61
N ARG A 105 -14.27 -6.51 21.84
CA ARG A 105 -15.24 -7.56 22.21
C ARG A 105 -14.80 -8.29 23.48
N LEU A 106 -13.52 -8.64 23.57
CA LEU A 106 -12.96 -9.30 24.75
C LEU A 106 -13.17 -8.44 26.02
N PHE A 107 -13.00 -7.13 25.95
CA PHE A 107 -13.30 -6.19 27.04
C PHE A 107 -14.75 -6.22 27.52
N ARG A 108 -15.68 -6.47 26.60
CA ARG A 108 -17.11 -6.60 26.90
C ARG A 108 -17.47 -8.01 27.37
N GLY A 109 -16.49 -8.86 27.64
CA GLY A 109 -16.69 -10.26 28.01
C GLY A 109 -17.24 -11.12 26.87
N ALA A 110 -17.01 -10.72 25.62
CA ALA A 110 -17.57 -11.39 24.44
C ALA A 110 -16.45 -11.96 23.55
N LYS A 111 -16.52 -13.26 23.22
CA LYS A 111 -15.54 -13.94 22.36
C LYS A 111 -16.25 -14.58 21.18
N TYR A 112 -15.75 -14.34 19.97
CA TYR A 112 -16.25 -15.04 18.78
C TYR A 112 -15.73 -16.48 18.75
N ASN A 113 -16.65 -17.44 18.63
CA ASN A 113 -16.35 -18.86 18.55
C ASN A 113 -16.47 -19.32 17.09
N PRO A 114 -15.36 -19.60 16.38
CA PRO A 114 -15.40 -20.00 14.98
C PRO A 114 -16.05 -21.38 14.78
N LEU A 115 -16.01 -22.26 15.78
CA LEU A 115 -16.61 -23.60 15.71
C LEU A 115 -18.13 -23.54 15.67
N ARG A 116 -18.73 -22.63 16.45
CA ARG A 116 -20.18 -22.46 16.56
C ARG A 116 -20.72 -21.23 15.83
N LYS A 117 -19.85 -20.50 15.11
CA LYS A 117 -20.15 -19.25 14.37
C LYS A 117 -20.98 -18.23 15.17
N ARG A 118 -20.76 -18.12 16.49
CA ARG A 118 -21.51 -17.24 17.39
C ARG A 118 -20.59 -16.52 18.38
N VAL A 119 -21.09 -15.45 19.01
CA VAL A 119 -20.39 -14.73 20.07
C VAL A 119 -20.81 -15.31 21.41
N ASP A 120 -19.87 -15.93 22.12
CA ASP A 120 -20.07 -16.51 23.45
C ASP A 120 -19.62 -15.51 24.53
N SER A 121 -20.31 -15.47 25.68
CA SER A 121 -19.82 -14.76 26.86
C SER A 121 -18.66 -15.52 27.49
N VAL A 122 -17.64 -14.80 27.95
CA VAL A 122 -16.44 -15.36 28.59
C VAL A 122 -16.12 -14.55 29.83
N ILE A 123 -15.89 -15.26 30.93
CA ILE A 123 -15.41 -14.68 32.18
C ILE A 123 -13.88 -14.65 32.09
N LEU A 124 -13.32 -13.45 32.17
CA LEU A 124 -11.88 -13.22 32.11
C LEU A 124 -11.30 -13.12 33.52
N ASP A 125 -10.16 -13.74 33.74
CA ASP A 125 -9.38 -13.51 34.96
C ASP A 125 -8.81 -12.09 34.97
N SER A 126 -8.57 -11.55 36.16
CA SER A 126 -7.95 -10.25 36.42
C SER A 126 -6.67 -10.01 35.60
N ARG A 127 -5.77 -11.01 35.56
CA ARG A 127 -4.52 -10.96 34.78
C ARG A 127 -4.76 -10.88 33.27
N GLN A 128 -5.76 -11.61 32.78
CA GLN A 128 -6.11 -11.62 31.36
C GLN A 128 -6.73 -10.30 30.93
N LEU A 129 -7.57 -9.70 31.79
CA LEU A 129 -8.14 -8.38 31.55
C LEU A 129 -7.05 -7.29 31.53
N PHE A 130 -6.08 -7.36 32.45
CA PHE A 130 -4.93 -6.46 32.46
C PHE A 130 -4.13 -6.55 31.15
N LEU A 131 -3.79 -7.77 30.72
CA LEU A 131 -3.05 -8.00 29.49
C LEU A 131 -3.82 -7.53 28.24
N ALA A 132 -5.14 -7.80 28.18
CA ALA A 132 -5.99 -7.28 27.12
C ALA A 132 -5.95 -5.74 27.09
N THR A 133 -5.82 -5.08 28.24
CA THR A 133 -5.86 -3.61 28.35
C THR A 133 -4.57 -3.03 27.79
N LEU A 134 -3.45 -3.66 28.11
CA LEU A 134 -2.15 -3.31 27.54
C LEU A 134 -2.16 -3.46 26.01
N PHE A 135 -2.64 -4.58 25.48
CA PHE A 135 -2.72 -4.78 24.03
C PHE A 135 -3.69 -3.82 23.35
N LEU A 136 -4.86 -3.57 23.95
CA LEU A 136 -5.85 -2.64 23.41
C LEU A 136 -5.29 -1.23 23.35
N THR A 137 -4.74 -0.73 24.46
CA THR A 137 -4.14 0.61 24.52
C THR A 137 -3.00 0.74 23.50
N THR A 138 -2.13 -0.26 23.41
CA THR A 138 -1.05 -0.30 22.40
C THR A 138 -1.60 -0.22 20.99
N LEU A 139 -2.60 -1.04 20.64
CA LEU A 139 -3.20 -1.03 19.30
C LEU A 139 -3.94 0.26 18.98
N ILE A 140 -4.61 0.88 19.95
CA ILE A 140 -5.24 2.20 19.78
C ILE A 140 -4.18 3.24 19.44
N PHE A 141 -3.01 3.22 20.09
CA PHE A 141 -1.90 4.13 19.77
C PHE A 141 -1.22 3.81 18.43
N LEU A 142 -1.19 2.55 18.01
CA LEU A 142 -0.62 2.14 16.72
C LEU A 142 -1.53 2.47 15.53
N PHE A 143 -2.85 2.32 15.72
CA PHE A 143 -3.85 2.48 14.68
C PHE A 143 -3.72 3.79 13.86
N PRO A 144 -3.55 4.99 14.46
CA PRO A 144 -3.40 6.22 13.68
C PRO A 144 -2.15 6.20 12.80
N THR A 145 -1.03 5.63 13.28
CA THR A 145 0.22 5.51 12.51
C THR A 145 -0.02 4.67 11.26
N ILE A 146 -0.63 3.50 11.42
CA ILE A 146 -0.94 2.58 10.33
C ILE A 146 -1.94 3.21 9.35
N GLY A 147 -2.93 3.95 9.87
CA GLY A 147 -3.90 4.70 9.09
C GLY A 147 -3.24 5.73 8.16
N VAL A 148 -2.28 6.52 8.66
CA VAL A 148 -1.56 7.51 7.84
C VAL A 148 -0.79 6.83 6.70
N TYR A 149 -0.04 5.76 6.97
CA TYR A 149 0.67 5.01 5.93
C TYR A 149 -0.31 4.45 4.88
N TYR A 150 -1.44 3.88 5.31
CA TYR A 150 -2.48 3.40 4.39
C TYR A 150 -3.04 4.52 3.52
N SER A 151 -3.38 5.68 4.09
CA SER A 151 -3.91 6.82 3.35
C SER A 151 -2.94 7.31 2.29
N VAL A 152 -1.66 7.51 2.64
CA VAL A 152 -0.64 8.00 1.71
C VAL A 152 -0.46 7.04 0.53
N PHE A 153 -0.27 5.75 0.79
CA PHE A 153 -0.09 4.78 -0.30
C PHE A 153 -1.36 4.55 -1.12
N SER A 154 -2.54 4.71 -0.52
CA SER A 154 -3.80 4.67 -1.27
C SER A 154 -3.92 5.84 -2.24
N VAL A 155 -3.60 7.06 -1.82
CA VAL A 155 -3.58 8.22 -2.72
C VAL A 155 -2.61 7.98 -3.89
N LEU A 156 -1.38 7.54 -3.60
CA LEU A 156 -0.41 7.20 -4.65
C LEU A 156 -0.95 6.14 -5.60
N HIS A 157 -1.55 5.08 -5.09
CA HIS A 157 -2.13 4.02 -5.92
C HIS A 157 -3.26 4.54 -6.81
N TYR A 158 -4.19 5.33 -6.28
CA TYR A 158 -5.29 5.89 -7.07
C TYR A 158 -4.79 6.88 -8.14
N THR A 159 -3.74 7.66 -7.86
CA THR A 159 -3.14 8.53 -8.89
C THR A 159 -2.55 7.71 -10.05
N VAL A 160 -1.90 6.58 -9.78
CA VAL A 160 -1.41 5.66 -10.82
C VAL A 160 -2.58 5.07 -11.61
N CYS A 161 -3.63 4.62 -10.93
CA CYS A 161 -4.83 4.10 -11.59
C CYS A 161 -5.47 5.13 -12.52
N LEU A 162 -5.53 6.40 -12.11
CA LEU A 162 -6.02 7.48 -12.94
C LEU A 162 -5.15 7.71 -14.19
N ILE A 163 -3.82 7.71 -14.04
CA ILE A 163 -2.89 7.80 -15.18
C ILE A 163 -3.11 6.63 -16.16
N ARG A 164 -3.21 5.40 -15.64
CA ARG A 164 -3.46 4.20 -16.46
C ARG A 164 -4.80 4.29 -17.20
N PHE A 165 -5.84 4.75 -16.52
CA PHE A 165 -7.15 4.95 -17.11
C PHE A 165 -7.09 5.93 -18.29
N VAL A 166 -6.46 7.09 -18.10
CA VAL A 166 -6.29 8.08 -19.18
C VAL A 166 -5.52 7.52 -20.37
N LEU A 167 -4.44 6.77 -20.13
CA LEU A 167 -3.66 6.13 -21.20
C LEU A 167 -4.49 5.10 -21.97
N LEU A 168 -5.26 4.25 -21.27
CA LEU A 168 -6.14 3.27 -21.90
C LEU A 168 -7.24 3.93 -22.74
N SER A 169 -7.89 4.98 -22.21
CA SER A 169 -8.88 5.74 -22.97
C SER A 169 -8.26 6.41 -24.20
N SER A 170 -7.02 6.90 -24.11
CA SER A 170 -6.32 7.46 -25.28
C SER A 170 -6.00 6.42 -26.35
N LEU A 171 -5.70 5.18 -25.95
CA LEU A 171 -5.47 4.06 -26.86
C LEU A 171 -6.77 3.66 -27.58
N GLU A 172 -7.88 3.57 -26.86
CA GLU A 172 -9.19 3.29 -27.43
C GLU A 172 -9.59 4.36 -28.45
N LEU A 173 -9.39 5.65 -28.11
CA LEU A 173 -9.64 6.76 -29.02
C LEU A 173 -8.79 6.64 -30.29
N ALA A 174 -7.47 6.40 -30.15
CA ALA A 174 -6.59 6.22 -31.30
C ALA A 174 -7.08 5.08 -32.21
N ASN A 175 -7.42 3.92 -31.64
CA ASN A 175 -7.89 2.76 -32.40
C ASN A 175 -9.22 3.04 -33.12
N SER A 176 -10.15 3.77 -32.49
CA SER A 176 -11.41 4.16 -33.12
C SER A 176 -11.22 5.08 -34.33
N ILE A 177 -10.25 6.00 -34.29
CA ILE A 177 -9.96 6.92 -35.41
C ILE A 177 -9.45 6.15 -36.63
N PHE A 178 -8.61 5.13 -36.43
CA PHE A 178 -8.04 4.33 -37.52
C PHE A 178 -8.96 3.24 -38.06
N SER A 179 -10.12 3.00 -37.42
CA SER A 179 -11.09 1.98 -37.84
C SER A 179 -12.15 2.50 -38.82
N TYR A 180 -12.12 3.79 -39.18
CA TYR A 180 -12.95 4.42 -40.22
C TYR A 180 -12.12 4.70 -41.47
#